data_AF-W2SXN0-F1
#
_entry.id   AF-W2SXN0-F1
#
_cell.length_a   1.000
_cell.length_b   1.000
_cell.length_c   1.000
_cell.angle_alpha   90.00
_cell.angle_beta   90.00
_cell.angle_gamma   90.00
#
_symmetry.space_group_name_H-M   'P 1'
#
loop_
_entity.id
_entity.type
_entity.pdbx_description
1 polymer ?
#
loop_
_entity_poly.entity_id
_entity_poly.type
_entity_poly.pdbx_seq_one_letter_code
_entity_poly.pdbx_strand_id
1 'polypeptide(L)'
;MLCDVSSFASHEVLSDSQVERGNRLLLYLHCCLAGHSYPYGTLPPEQLAVIPEQVYRCITSLKGKDGTSATANYPYLRLLLLFDAQQVNPIFCRMAVFFLFYDNRKGVCTFIYCGERKFVDLIKSYMRNHEHEGIFPLIRQILRADLSEQELEEISEVVHELVPQLVTVNPKESAHLVIDCLPDYLNSIRPHADAERAACFPLLKAAFDIKRERQENFLQMDEDVDEQLFGILFEGIVKENPEDLDGILQVLLLYWLPTGSRNDFCLNLAAAAGCANSTILLMEARGQLDNAFEVLFEQINATKGDQQRFVYWLDKGLSFCSCHSSFSNSREWLLRIMRAVTGAVAEENTTSDAFTFL
;
A
#
# COMPACT_ATOMS: atom_id res chain seq x y z
N MET A 1 8.14 -38.44 28.44
CA MET A 1 6.96 -38.34 27.56
C MET A 1 7.30 -37.76 26.18
N LEU A 2 7.60 -36.47 26.01
CA LEU A 2 7.89 -35.90 24.67
C LEU A 2 9.07 -36.58 23.94
N CYS A 3 10.17 -36.86 24.63
CA CYS A 3 11.30 -37.59 24.02
C CYS A 3 10.93 -39.03 23.64
N ASP A 4 10.13 -39.71 24.45
CA ASP A 4 9.66 -41.07 24.17
C ASP A 4 8.74 -41.13 22.96
N VAL A 5 7.93 -40.08 22.76
CA VAL A 5 7.02 -39.95 21.63
C VAL A 5 7.76 -39.58 20.35
N SER A 6 8.86 -38.80 20.46
CA SER A 6 9.71 -38.45 19.32
C SER A 6 10.38 -39.64 18.64
N SER A 7 10.58 -40.76 19.35
CA SER A 7 11.24 -41.94 18.79
C SER A 7 10.37 -42.72 17.80
N PHE A 8 9.06 -42.51 17.79
CA PHE A 8 8.12 -43.25 16.94
C PHE A 8 7.17 -42.37 16.13
N ALA A 9 7.16 -41.05 16.34
CA ALA A 9 6.24 -40.14 15.66
C ALA A 9 6.48 -40.01 14.15
N SER A 10 7.65 -40.39 13.64
CA SER A 10 7.94 -40.39 12.19
C SER A 10 7.60 -41.72 11.51
N HIS A 11 7.06 -42.71 12.22
CA HIS A 11 6.67 -43.98 11.62
C HIS A 11 5.38 -43.82 10.81
N GLU A 12 5.36 -44.32 9.56
CA GLU A 12 4.16 -44.32 8.71
C GLU A 12 3.01 -45.14 9.30
N VAL A 13 3.33 -46.16 10.11
CA VAL A 13 2.33 -47.01 10.79
C VAL A 13 2.69 -47.10 12.27
N LEU A 14 1.76 -46.64 13.11
CA LEU A 14 1.87 -46.70 14.56
C LEU A 14 1.16 -47.96 15.08
N SER A 15 1.78 -48.67 16.01
CA SER A 15 1.11 -49.75 16.76
C SER A 15 0.09 -49.19 17.75
N ASP A 16 -0.91 -49.97 18.15
CA ASP A 16 -1.92 -49.58 19.15
C ASP A 16 -1.31 -49.03 20.44
N SER A 17 -0.19 -49.62 20.87
CA SER A 17 0.55 -49.18 22.07
C SER A 17 1.23 -47.81 21.90
N GLN A 18 1.65 -47.47 20.68
CA GLN A 18 2.25 -46.16 20.35
C GLN A 18 1.16 -45.10 20.19
N VAL A 19 0.03 -45.44 19.56
CA VAL A 19 -1.15 -44.59 19.46
C VAL A 19 -1.67 -44.23 20.84
N GLU A 20 -1.81 -45.20 21.74
CA GLU A 20 -2.29 -44.95 23.11
C GLU A 20 -1.36 -44.00 23.89
N ARG A 21 -0.03 -44.16 23.72
CA ARG A 21 0.96 -43.25 24.33
C ARG A 21 0.90 -41.84 23.75
N GLY A 22 0.72 -41.72 22.44
CA GLY A 22 0.50 -40.43 21.77
C GLY A 22 -0.74 -39.72 22.29
N ASN A 23 -1.87 -40.42 22.32
CA ASN A 23 -3.15 -39.86 22.78
C ASN A 23 -3.10 -39.46 24.27
N ARG A 24 -2.40 -40.23 25.13
CA ARG A 24 -2.18 -39.84 26.53
C ARG A 24 -1.35 -38.56 26.67
N LEU A 25 -0.33 -38.38 25.83
CA LEU A 25 0.44 -37.14 25.79
C LEU A 25 -0.44 -35.96 25.35
N LEU A 26 -1.22 -36.12 24.28
CA LEU A 26 -2.11 -35.07 23.79
C LEU A 26 -3.14 -34.69 24.85
N LEU A 27 -3.77 -35.67 25.50
CA LEU A 27 -4.72 -35.43 26.58
C LEU A 27 -4.07 -34.71 27.77
N TYR A 28 -2.85 -35.10 28.16
CA TYR A 28 -2.09 -34.42 29.19
C TYR A 28 -1.85 -32.95 28.85
N LEU A 29 -1.36 -32.67 27.64
CA LEU A 29 -1.12 -31.30 27.16
C LEU A 29 -2.42 -30.48 27.11
N HIS A 30 -3.52 -31.08 26.66
CA HIS A 30 -4.83 -30.46 26.64
C HIS A 30 -5.28 -30.06 28.05
N CYS A 31 -5.19 -30.97 29.02
CA CYS A 31 -5.54 -30.70 30.42
C CYS A 31 -4.68 -29.55 30.98
N CYS A 32 -3.36 -29.59 30.79
CA CYS A 32 -2.47 -28.55 31.30
C CYS A 32 -2.77 -27.17 30.70
N LEU A 33 -3.03 -27.09 29.39
CA LEU A 33 -3.38 -25.83 28.72
C LEU A 33 -4.80 -25.34 29.08
N ALA A 34 -5.68 -26.24 29.50
CA ALA A 34 -7.03 -25.91 29.98
C ALA A 34 -7.07 -25.51 31.46
N GLY A 35 -5.96 -25.59 32.20
CA GLY A 35 -5.94 -25.32 33.64
C GLY A 35 -6.45 -26.49 34.49
N HIS A 36 -6.49 -27.70 33.94
CA HIS A 36 -6.92 -28.91 34.63
C HIS A 36 -5.75 -29.81 35.03
N SER A 37 -5.89 -30.54 36.13
CA SER A 37 -4.93 -31.57 36.50
C SER A 37 -5.22 -32.84 35.71
N TYR A 38 -4.17 -33.48 35.21
CA TYR A 38 -4.27 -34.80 34.58
C TYR A 38 -4.04 -35.91 35.63
N PRO A 39 -4.78 -37.04 35.60
CA PRO A 39 -5.87 -37.36 34.67
C PRO A 39 -7.23 -36.78 35.07
N TYR A 40 -7.41 -36.35 36.32
CA TYR A 40 -8.66 -35.75 36.82
C TYR A 40 -8.35 -34.59 37.79
N GLY A 41 -9.24 -33.60 37.85
CA GLY A 41 -9.23 -32.51 38.84
C GLY A 41 -8.92 -31.13 38.26
N THR A 42 -8.85 -30.14 39.16
CA THR A 42 -8.54 -28.74 38.86
C THR A 42 -7.21 -28.34 39.47
N LEU A 43 -6.44 -27.52 38.76
CA LEU A 43 -5.17 -27.03 39.28
C LEU A 43 -5.39 -26.02 40.41
N PRO A 44 -4.46 -25.93 41.38
CA PRO A 44 -4.47 -24.88 42.39
C PRO A 44 -4.47 -23.48 41.75
N PRO A 45 -5.09 -22.47 42.38
CA PRO A 45 -5.21 -21.13 41.81
C PRO A 45 -3.86 -20.47 41.50
N GLU A 46 -2.83 -20.78 42.28
CA GLU A 46 -1.45 -20.31 42.04
C GLU A 46 -0.81 -20.92 40.77
N GLN A 47 -1.27 -22.09 40.34
CA GLN A 47 -0.72 -22.85 39.23
C GLN A 47 -1.54 -22.69 37.93
N LEU A 48 -2.77 -22.17 38.03
CA LEU A 48 -3.66 -21.93 36.89
C LEU A 48 -3.08 -20.98 35.84
N ALA A 49 -2.24 -20.02 36.25
CA ALA A 49 -1.54 -19.13 35.32
C ALA A 49 -0.17 -19.70 34.89
N VAL A 50 0.54 -20.35 35.81
CA VAL A 50 1.93 -20.78 35.61
C VAL A 50 2.05 -22.03 34.73
N ILE A 51 1.19 -23.03 34.94
CA ILE A 51 1.30 -24.32 34.23
C ILE A 51 1.01 -24.18 32.73
N PRO A 52 -0.08 -23.51 32.30
CA PRO A 52 -0.30 -23.27 30.87
C PRO A 52 0.87 -22.52 30.23
N GLU A 53 1.43 -21.51 30.91
CA GLU A 53 2.57 -20.74 30.42
C GLU A 53 3.85 -21.60 30.30
N GLN A 54 4.15 -22.44 31.29
CA GLN A 54 5.32 -23.33 31.26
C GLN A 54 5.19 -24.40 30.17
N VAL A 55 4.01 -25.01 30.04
CA VAL A 55 3.73 -25.98 28.97
C VAL A 55 3.84 -25.31 27.61
N TYR A 56 3.32 -24.09 27.47
CA TYR A 56 3.50 -23.26 26.29
C TYR A 56 4.97 -23.01 25.97
N ARG A 57 5.78 -22.53 26.94
CA ARG A 57 7.22 -22.28 26.74
C ARG A 57 7.97 -23.54 26.35
N CYS A 58 7.53 -24.69 26.86
CA CYS A 58 8.08 -25.99 26.50
C CYS A 58 7.78 -26.34 25.04
N ILE A 59 6.50 -26.38 24.63
CA ILE A 59 6.11 -26.77 23.26
C ILE A 59 6.72 -25.83 22.22
N THR A 60 6.73 -24.53 22.51
CA THR A 60 7.23 -23.49 21.60
C THR A 60 8.74 -23.29 21.68
N SER A 61 9.47 -24.10 22.46
CA SER A 61 10.93 -24.01 22.59
C SER A 61 11.62 -24.12 21.24
N LEU A 62 12.53 -23.19 20.95
CA LEU A 62 13.26 -23.14 19.67
C LEU A 62 14.16 -24.37 19.46
N LYS A 63 14.81 -24.85 20.54
CA LYS A 63 15.85 -25.89 20.50
C LYS A 63 15.53 -27.15 21.32
N GLY A 64 14.32 -27.24 21.88
CA GLY A 64 13.96 -28.32 22.80
C GLY A 64 14.69 -28.24 24.16
N LYS A 65 14.66 -29.34 24.93
CA LYS A 65 15.21 -29.44 26.30
C LYS A 65 16.74 -29.57 26.33
N ASP A 66 17.34 -30.19 25.33
CA ASP A 66 18.75 -30.61 25.39
C ASP A 66 19.71 -29.67 24.63
N GLY A 67 19.24 -28.63 23.95
CA GLY A 67 20.10 -27.62 23.31
C GLY A 67 20.98 -28.12 22.15
N THR A 68 21.06 -29.44 21.94
CA THR A 68 21.92 -30.10 20.96
C THR A 68 21.13 -30.46 19.70
N SER A 69 21.48 -29.81 18.58
CA SER A 69 21.30 -30.25 17.19
C SER A 69 19.94 -30.84 16.76
N ALA A 70 18.81 -30.23 17.12
CA ALA A 70 17.68 -30.28 16.21
C ALA A 70 18.03 -29.38 15.01
N THR A 71 18.24 -29.97 13.83
CA THR A 71 18.40 -29.26 12.54
C THR A 71 17.17 -28.41 12.18
N ALA A 72 16.10 -28.48 12.99
CA ALA A 72 14.80 -27.88 12.77
C ALA A 72 14.35 -27.03 13.98
N ASN A 73 13.94 -25.79 13.70
CA ASN A 73 13.29 -24.92 14.68
C ASN A 73 11.95 -25.52 15.15
N TYR A 74 11.65 -25.37 16.44
CA TYR A 74 10.41 -25.83 17.09
C TYR A 74 10.18 -27.35 17.07
N PRO A 75 11.11 -28.16 17.64
CA PRO A 75 11.07 -29.62 17.53
C PRO A 75 9.83 -30.25 18.16
N TYR A 76 9.38 -29.77 19.32
CA TYR A 76 8.19 -30.33 19.99
C TYR A 76 6.89 -29.97 19.28
N LEU A 77 6.84 -28.80 18.66
CA LEU A 77 5.66 -28.38 17.91
C LEU A 77 5.54 -29.14 16.59
N ARG A 78 6.67 -29.35 15.90
CA ARG A 78 6.75 -30.26 14.74
C ARG A 78 6.34 -31.68 15.10
N LEU A 79 6.77 -32.16 16.27
CA LEU A 79 6.38 -33.48 16.77
C LEU A 79 4.86 -33.59 16.95
N LEU A 80 4.22 -32.56 17.50
CA LEU A 80 2.76 -32.55 17.68
C LEU A 80 2.00 -32.51 16.35
N LEU A 81 2.54 -31.84 15.32
CA LEU A 81 1.94 -31.82 13.97
C LEU A 81 1.98 -33.18 13.25
N LEU A 82 2.82 -34.12 13.71
CA LEU A 82 2.83 -35.49 13.17
C LEU A 82 1.65 -36.34 13.68
N PHE A 83 0.96 -35.88 14.73
CA PHE A 83 -0.21 -36.57 15.28
C PHE A 83 -1.50 -36.13 14.58
N ASP A 84 -2.51 -37.01 14.60
CA ASP A 84 -3.80 -36.83 13.93
C ASP A 84 -4.47 -35.48 14.29
N ALA A 85 -4.88 -34.74 13.26
CA ALA A 85 -5.42 -33.39 13.33
C ALA A 85 -6.64 -33.28 14.26
N GLN A 86 -7.46 -34.32 14.40
CA GLN A 86 -8.66 -34.25 15.25
C GLN A 86 -8.35 -34.06 16.75
N GLN A 87 -7.28 -34.67 17.26
CA GLN A 87 -6.91 -34.55 18.67
C GLN A 87 -5.96 -33.38 18.94
N VAL A 88 -5.25 -32.94 17.91
CA VAL A 88 -4.21 -31.92 17.98
C VAL A 88 -4.77 -30.50 17.77
N ASN A 89 -5.79 -30.34 16.93
CA ASN A 89 -6.48 -29.06 16.67
C ASN A 89 -7.01 -28.36 17.95
N PRO A 90 -7.64 -29.02 18.95
CA PRO A 90 -8.06 -28.33 20.17
C PRO A 90 -6.89 -27.84 21.05
N ILE A 91 -5.72 -28.50 20.97
CA ILE A 91 -4.50 -28.07 21.65
C ILE A 91 -3.95 -26.82 20.95
N PHE A 92 -3.86 -26.85 19.61
CA PHE A 92 -3.41 -25.70 18.83
C PHE A 92 -4.34 -24.51 18.93
N CYS A 93 -5.66 -24.69 18.88
CA CYS A 93 -6.63 -23.61 19.05
C CYS A 93 -6.48 -22.95 20.43
N ARG A 94 -6.28 -23.72 21.50
CA ARG A 94 -6.04 -23.16 22.85
C ARG A 94 -4.69 -22.46 22.95
N MET A 95 -3.65 -23.02 22.36
CA MET A 95 -2.37 -22.33 22.26
C MET A 95 -2.54 -21.02 21.49
N ALA A 96 -3.25 -21.01 20.36
CA ALA A 96 -3.51 -19.84 19.52
C ALA A 96 -4.30 -18.75 20.26
N VAL A 97 -5.31 -19.13 21.04
CA VAL A 97 -6.01 -18.19 21.94
C VAL A 97 -5.04 -17.64 22.99
N PHE A 98 -4.19 -18.49 23.59
CA PHE A 98 -3.16 -18.05 24.54
C PHE A 98 -2.10 -17.13 23.87
N PHE A 99 -1.76 -17.37 22.60
CA PHE A 99 -0.86 -16.54 21.80
C PHE A 99 -1.42 -15.14 21.52
N LEU A 100 -2.74 -14.99 21.34
CA LEU A 100 -3.38 -13.68 21.21
C LEU A 100 -3.26 -12.83 22.49
N PHE A 101 -3.07 -13.47 23.65
CA PHE A 101 -2.93 -12.80 24.94
C PHE A 101 -1.47 -12.53 25.36
N TYR A 102 -0.49 -13.25 24.81
CA TYR A 102 0.93 -13.11 25.17
C TYR A 102 1.78 -12.77 23.94
N ASP A 103 1.95 -11.47 23.77
CA ASP A 103 2.65 -10.62 22.79
C ASP A 103 3.93 -11.14 22.08
N ASN A 104 4.55 -12.26 22.47
CA ASN A 104 5.98 -12.46 22.21
C ASN A 104 6.38 -13.59 21.24
N ARG A 105 5.49 -14.22 20.48
CA ARG A 105 5.91 -15.24 19.47
C ARG A 105 5.07 -15.28 18.19
N LYS A 106 5.05 -14.17 17.46
CA LYS A 106 4.49 -14.04 16.09
C LYS A 106 4.88 -15.22 15.18
N GLY A 107 6.16 -15.59 15.17
CA GLY A 107 6.67 -16.68 14.32
C GLY A 107 6.13 -18.08 14.62
N VAL A 108 5.64 -18.35 15.83
CA VAL A 108 5.02 -19.64 16.16
C VAL A 108 3.56 -19.67 15.72
N CYS A 109 2.83 -18.56 15.86
CA CYS A 109 1.51 -18.41 15.27
C CYS A 109 1.58 -18.62 13.75
N THR A 110 2.52 -17.95 13.07
CA THR A 110 2.73 -18.15 11.63
C THR A 110 2.93 -19.63 11.31
N PHE A 111 3.76 -20.34 12.07
CA PHE A 111 4.03 -21.75 11.80
C PHE A 111 2.80 -22.66 12.03
N ILE A 112 2.03 -22.43 13.10
CA ILE A 112 0.83 -23.23 13.40
C ILE A 112 -0.25 -22.99 12.34
N TYR A 113 -0.60 -21.72 12.10
CA TYR A 113 -1.69 -21.37 11.18
C TYR A 113 -1.34 -21.72 9.72
N CYS A 114 -0.07 -21.58 9.30
CA CYS A 114 0.35 -22.05 7.99
C CYS A 114 0.33 -23.59 7.89
N GLY A 115 0.65 -24.31 8.97
CA GLY A 115 0.56 -25.77 9.01
C GLY A 115 -0.89 -26.29 8.94
N GLU A 116 -1.83 -25.56 9.53
CA GLU A 116 -3.27 -25.87 9.51
C GLU A 116 -4.02 -25.27 8.30
N ARG A 117 -3.31 -24.57 7.39
CA ARG A 117 -3.87 -23.83 6.24
C ARG A 117 -4.95 -22.80 6.62
N LYS A 118 -4.93 -22.31 7.86
CA LYS A 118 -5.86 -21.27 8.39
C LYS A 118 -5.28 -19.87 8.18
N PHE A 119 -5.07 -19.48 6.92
CA PHE A 119 -4.38 -18.22 6.57
C PHE A 119 -5.20 -16.97 6.91
N VAL A 120 -6.52 -17.02 6.74
CA VAL A 120 -7.44 -15.91 7.03
C VAL A 120 -7.38 -15.49 8.50
N ASP A 121 -7.44 -16.47 9.41
CA ASP A 121 -7.37 -16.22 10.85
C ASP A 121 -6.01 -15.66 11.28
N LEU A 122 -4.93 -16.11 10.61
CA LEU A 122 -3.60 -15.57 10.83
C LEU A 122 -3.51 -14.09 10.46
N ILE A 123 -4.00 -13.70 9.27
CA ILE A 123 -4.00 -12.29 8.85
C ILE A 123 -4.84 -11.44 9.82
N LYS A 124 -6.03 -11.91 10.18
CA LYS A 124 -6.91 -11.24 11.16
C LYS A 124 -6.24 -11.11 12.53
N SER A 125 -5.46 -12.10 12.96
CA SER A 125 -4.72 -12.05 14.23
C SER A 125 -3.63 -10.97 14.24
N TYR A 126 -2.90 -10.82 13.13
CA TYR A 126 -1.88 -9.78 12.99
C TYR A 126 -2.48 -8.37 12.95
N MET A 127 -3.71 -8.22 12.46
CA MET A 127 -4.40 -6.92 12.46
C MET A 127 -4.94 -6.51 13.83
N ARG A 128 -5.30 -7.48 14.69
CA ARG A 128 -5.80 -7.20 16.05
C ARG A 128 -4.71 -6.78 17.02
N ASN A 129 -3.51 -7.30 16.82
CA ASN A 129 -2.36 -6.92 17.62
C ASN A 129 -1.79 -5.64 17.00
N HIS A 130 -1.91 -4.51 17.69
CA HIS A 130 -1.51 -3.16 17.25
C HIS A 130 -0.05 -2.99 16.77
N GLU A 131 0.71 -4.08 16.70
CA GLU A 131 2.03 -4.17 16.10
C GLU A 131 1.95 -4.77 14.68
N HIS A 132 1.70 -3.92 13.70
CA HIS A 132 1.64 -4.29 12.27
C HIS A 132 3.01 -4.65 11.64
N GLU A 133 4.05 -4.79 12.46
CA GLU A 133 5.39 -5.12 12.02
C GLU A 133 5.43 -6.53 11.41
N GLY A 134 5.75 -6.60 10.12
CA GLY A 134 5.88 -7.87 9.39
C GLY A 134 4.60 -8.42 8.77
N ILE A 135 3.47 -7.70 8.79
CA ILE A 135 2.23 -8.16 8.15
C ILE A 135 2.36 -8.24 6.61
N PHE A 136 2.99 -7.24 5.99
CA PHE A 136 3.21 -7.20 4.54
C PHE A 136 4.06 -8.37 4.02
N PRO A 137 5.26 -8.68 4.57
CA PRO A 137 6.03 -9.83 4.13
C PRO A 137 5.30 -11.15 4.41
N LEU A 138 4.50 -11.24 5.48
CA LEU A 138 3.67 -12.41 5.75
C LEU A 138 2.63 -12.63 4.66
N ILE A 139 1.85 -11.61 4.29
CA ILE A 139 0.83 -11.74 3.23
C ILE A 139 1.51 -12.11 1.91
N ARG A 140 2.64 -11.47 1.56
CA ARG A 140 3.41 -11.83 0.35
C ARG A 140 3.91 -13.27 0.39
N GLN A 141 4.33 -13.77 1.56
CA GLN A 141 4.76 -15.16 1.71
C GLN A 141 3.59 -16.13 1.53
N ILE A 142 2.41 -15.80 2.07
CA ILE A 142 1.19 -16.62 1.94
C ILE A 142 0.76 -16.67 0.48
N LEU A 143 0.66 -15.53 -0.20
CA LEU A 143 0.22 -15.45 -1.60
C LEU A 143 1.21 -16.09 -2.58
N ARG A 144 2.49 -16.22 -2.20
CA ARG A 144 3.52 -16.94 -2.97
C ARG A 144 3.63 -18.43 -2.61
N ALA A 145 2.90 -18.90 -1.62
CA ALA A 145 2.87 -20.32 -1.28
C ALA A 145 1.98 -21.10 -2.27
N ASP A 146 2.13 -22.43 -2.29
CA ASP A 146 1.28 -23.33 -3.09
C ASP A 146 -0.13 -23.40 -2.48
N LEU A 147 -0.96 -22.41 -2.81
CA LEU A 147 -2.36 -22.29 -2.43
C LEU A 147 -3.25 -23.02 -3.45
N SER A 148 -4.38 -23.56 -2.98
CA SER A 148 -5.46 -24.00 -3.87
C SER A 148 -6.27 -22.81 -4.39
N GLU A 149 -7.02 -22.99 -5.49
CA GLU A 149 -7.85 -21.91 -6.08
C GLU A 149 -8.86 -21.34 -5.07
N GLN A 150 -9.50 -22.20 -4.26
CA GLN A 150 -10.46 -21.78 -3.23
C GLN A 150 -9.79 -20.96 -2.13
N GLU A 151 -8.61 -21.38 -1.65
CA GLU A 151 -7.89 -20.64 -0.61
C GLU A 151 -7.37 -19.30 -1.12
N LEU A 152 -6.93 -19.24 -2.38
CA LEU A 152 -6.49 -18.00 -3.00
C LEU A 152 -7.64 -17.00 -3.09
N GLU A 153 -8.84 -17.45 -3.46
CA GLU A 153 -10.05 -16.62 -3.53
C GLU A 153 -10.43 -16.10 -2.14
N GLU A 154 -10.54 -16.98 -1.13
CA GLU A 154 -10.85 -16.60 0.25
C GLU A 154 -9.83 -15.60 0.84
N ILE A 155 -8.54 -15.83 0.62
CA ILE A 155 -7.48 -14.93 1.09
C ILE A 155 -7.56 -13.61 0.34
N SER A 156 -7.79 -13.63 -0.97
CA SER A 156 -7.90 -12.41 -1.78
C SER A 156 -9.07 -11.57 -1.30
N GLU A 157 -10.26 -12.14 -1.10
CA GLU A 157 -11.43 -11.42 -0.56
C GLU A 157 -11.13 -10.77 0.79
N VAL A 158 -10.52 -11.51 1.72
CA VAL A 158 -10.18 -10.96 3.05
C VAL A 158 -9.13 -9.86 2.94
N VAL A 159 -8.13 -10.02 2.08
CA VAL A 159 -7.12 -8.97 1.88
C VAL A 159 -7.76 -7.74 1.24
N HIS A 160 -8.69 -7.90 0.28
CA HIS A 160 -9.46 -6.80 -0.32
C HIS A 160 -10.19 -5.97 0.76
N GLU A 161 -10.85 -6.63 1.71
CA GLU A 161 -11.53 -5.96 2.83
C GLU A 161 -10.55 -5.24 3.78
N LEU A 162 -9.34 -5.77 3.92
CA LEU A 162 -8.32 -5.23 4.82
C LEU A 162 -7.46 -4.14 4.19
N VAL A 163 -7.42 -3.98 2.86
CA VAL A 163 -6.59 -2.96 2.18
C VAL A 163 -6.78 -1.56 2.78
N PRO A 164 -8.00 -1.03 3.01
CA PRO A 164 -8.17 0.30 3.58
C PRO A 164 -7.49 0.46 4.94
N GLN A 165 -7.49 -0.60 5.76
CA GLN A 165 -6.81 -0.59 7.06
C GLN A 165 -5.29 -0.67 6.88
N LEU A 166 -4.80 -1.49 5.95
CA LEU A 166 -3.37 -1.61 5.64
C LEU A 166 -2.78 -0.28 5.13
N VAL A 167 -3.54 0.48 4.34
CA VAL A 167 -3.14 1.80 3.85
C VAL A 167 -2.90 2.78 5.00
N THR A 168 -3.72 2.74 6.06
CA THR A 168 -3.50 3.58 7.26
C THR A 168 -2.21 3.22 8.01
N VAL A 169 -1.77 1.97 7.91
CA VAL A 169 -0.52 1.51 8.53
C VAL A 169 0.68 1.93 7.70
N ASN A 170 0.71 1.55 6.42
CA ASN A 170 1.78 1.91 5.50
C ASN A 170 1.26 1.95 4.05
N PRO A 171 1.15 3.14 3.42
CA PRO A 171 0.64 3.27 2.07
C PRO A 171 1.59 2.70 1.01
N LYS A 172 2.92 2.81 1.19
CA LYS A 172 3.92 2.34 0.21
C LYS A 172 3.96 0.81 0.14
N GLU A 173 4.00 0.15 1.30
CA GLU A 173 3.99 -1.32 1.34
C GLU A 173 2.65 -1.91 0.89
N SER A 174 1.53 -1.22 1.19
CA SER A 174 0.21 -1.59 0.69
C SER A 174 0.14 -1.51 -0.83
N ALA A 175 0.67 -0.44 -1.43
CA ALA A 175 0.73 -0.29 -2.87
C ALA A 175 1.60 -1.38 -3.53
N HIS A 176 2.76 -1.70 -2.96
CA HIS A 176 3.57 -2.82 -3.44
C HIS A 176 2.82 -4.16 -3.40
N LEU A 177 2.08 -4.42 -2.32
CA LEU A 177 1.29 -5.65 -2.18
C LEU A 177 0.17 -5.73 -3.21
N VAL A 178 -0.55 -4.62 -3.44
CA VAL A 178 -1.62 -4.55 -4.44
C VAL A 178 -1.06 -4.74 -5.85
N ILE A 179 0.01 -4.03 -6.22
CA ILE A 179 0.62 -4.13 -7.55
C ILE A 179 1.16 -5.54 -7.82
N ASP A 180 1.85 -6.14 -6.86
CA ASP A 180 2.56 -7.40 -7.08
C ASP A 180 1.66 -8.63 -6.91
N CYS A 181 0.57 -8.54 -6.14
CA CYS A 181 -0.22 -9.72 -5.74
C CYS A 181 -1.72 -9.61 -5.98
N LEU A 182 -2.30 -8.41 -6.16
CA LEU A 182 -3.75 -8.21 -6.32
C LEU A 182 -4.06 -7.19 -7.44
N PRO A 183 -3.75 -7.51 -8.70
CA PRO A 183 -3.96 -6.60 -9.82
C PRO A 183 -5.45 -6.27 -10.03
N ASP A 184 -6.36 -7.18 -9.67
CA ASP A 184 -7.81 -7.00 -9.82
C ASP A 184 -8.39 -5.98 -8.83
N TYR A 185 -7.72 -5.74 -7.70
CA TYR A 185 -8.18 -4.76 -6.71
C TYR A 185 -8.31 -3.37 -7.34
N LEU A 186 -7.30 -2.93 -8.10
CA LEU A 186 -7.32 -1.62 -8.76
C LEU A 186 -8.45 -1.49 -9.81
N ASN A 187 -8.81 -2.59 -10.50
CA ASN A 187 -9.95 -2.62 -11.44
C ASN A 187 -11.30 -2.46 -10.71
N SER A 188 -11.38 -2.97 -9.47
CA SER A 188 -12.59 -2.92 -8.65
C SER A 188 -12.81 -1.56 -7.98
N ILE A 189 -11.78 -0.71 -7.89
CA ILE A 189 -11.86 0.61 -7.28
C ILE A 189 -12.66 1.53 -8.20
N ARG A 190 -13.96 1.64 -7.91
CA ARG A 190 -14.86 2.66 -8.49
C ARG A 190 -15.47 3.50 -7.38
N PRO A 191 -14.70 4.40 -6.76
CA PRO A 191 -15.17 5.18 -5.62
C PRO A 191 -16.20 6.19 -6.12
N HIS A 192 -17.44 6.02 -5.68
CA HIS A 192 -18.55 6.90 -6.06
C HIS A 192 -18.64 8.10 -5.11
N ALA A 193 -18.19 7.94 -3.85
CA ALA A 193 -18.20 9.00 -2.85
C ALA A 193 -16.86 9.75 -2.73
N ASP A 194 -16.93 11.05 -2.42
CA ASP A 194 -15.73 11.89 -2.19
C ASP A 194 -14.85 11.37 -1.04
N ALA A 195 -15.47 10.82 0.00
CA ALA A 195 -14.76 10.24 1.15
C ALA A 195 -13.97 8.98 0.78
N GLU A 196 -14.52 8.15 -0.11
CA GLU A 196 -13.84 6.95 -0.62
C GLU A 196 -12.65 7.35 -1.52
N ARG A 197 -12.85 8.35 -2.38
CA ARG A 197 -11.76 8.92 -3.20
C ARG A 197 -10.61 9.43 -2.33
N ALA A 198 -10.92 10.13 -1.23
CA ALA A 198 -9.92 10.59 -0.27
C ALA A 198 -9.21 9.43 0.47
N ALA A 199 -9.93 8.35 0.78
CA ALA A 199 -9.33 7.17 1.43
C ALA A 199 -8.41 6.38 0.48
N CYS A 200 -8.74 6.32 -0.81
CA CYS A 200 -7.91 5.67 -1.83
C CYS A 200 -6.68 6.50 -2.21
N PHE A 201 -6.71 7.81 -2.00
CA PHE A 201 -5.65 8.72 -2.44
C PHE A 201 -4.23 8.33 -1.98
N PRO A 202 -3.96 8.00 -0.70
CA PRO A 202 -2.61 7.61 -0.28
C PRO A 202 -2.11 6.34 -0.96
N LEU A 203 -3.01 5.39 -1.24
CA LEU A 203 -2.69 4.16 -1.95
C LEU A 203 -2.34 4.46 -3.41
N LEU A 204 -3.16 5.26 -4.10
CA LEU A 204 -2.95 5.61 -5.51
C LEU A 204 -1.66 6.42 -5.69
N LYS A 205 -1.40 7.41 -4.81
CA LYS A 205 -0.16 8.18 -4.81
C LYS A 205 1.06 7.28 -4.75
N ALA A 206 1.07 6.35 -3.78
CA ALA A 206 2.15 5.37 -3.66
C ALA A 206 2.24 4.42 -4.87
N ALA A 207 1.11 3.99 -5.44
CA ALA A 207 1.08 3.08 -6.57
C ALA A 207 1.67 3.71 -7.85
N PHE A 208 1.25 4.94 -8.18
CA PHE A 208 1.80 5.70 -9.31
C PHE A 208 3.28 6.04 -9.12
N ASP A 209 3.71 6.36 -7.89
CA ASP A 209 5.12 6.58 -7.59
C ASP A 209 5.97 5.32 -7.79
N ILE A 210 5.50 4.15 -7.33
CA ILE A 210 6.19 2.87 -7.52
C ILE A 210 6.29 2.51 -9.00
N LYS A 211 5.22 2.71 -9.78
CA LYS A 211 5.24 2.46 -11.23
C LYS A 211 6.20 3.40 -11.96
N ARG A 212 6.26 4.66 -11.57
CA ARG A 212 7.26 5.62 -12.07
C ARG A 212 8.68 5.18 -11.72
N GLU A 213 8.93 4.73 -10.48
CA GLU A 213 10.24 4.17 -10.06
C GLU A 213 10.61 2.92 -10.89
N ARG A 214 9.63 2.11 -11.28
CA ARG A 214 9.80 0.93 -12.15
C ARG A 214 9.89 1.26 -13.65
N GLN A 215 9.75 2.53 -14.04
CA GLN A 215 9.71 2.99 -15.44
C GLN A 215 8.57 2.34 -16.26
N GLU A 216 7.45 2.04 -15.60
CA GLU A 216 6.25 1.52 -16.24
C GLU A 216 5.32 2.67 -16.63
N ASN A 217 4.78 2.64 -17.86
CA ASN A 217 3.96 3.72 -18.42
C ASN A 217 2.45 3.50 -18.22
N PHE A 218 2.08 2.44 -17.52
CA PHE A 218 0.70 2.03 -17.30
C PHE A 218 0.58 1.49 -15.87
N LEU A 219 -0.54 1.79 -15.22
CA LEU A 219 -0.84 1.27 -13.90
C LEU A 219 -1.46 -0.12 -14.06
N GLN A 220 -2.42 -0.27 -14.97
CA GLN A 220 -3.06 -1.52 -15.39
C GLN A 220 -2.99 -1.72 -16.91
N MET A 221 -3.66 -2.75 -17.43
CA MET A 221 -3.79 -2.99 -18.88
C MET A 221 -4.99 -2.26 -19.50
N ASP A 222 -5.82 -1.63 -18.67
CA ASP A 222 -7.03 -0.91 -19.10
C ASP A 222 -6.78 0.61 -19.00
N GLU A 223 -6.66 1.25 -20.15
CA GLU A 223 -6.38 2.69 -20.25
C GLU A 223 -7.49 3.55 -19.64
N ASP A 224 -8.74 3.09 -19.66
CA ASP A 224 -9.88 3.85 -19.17
C ASP A 224 -9.95 3.81 -17.63
N VAL A 225 -9.53 2.69 -17.03
CA VAL A 225 -9.39 2.59 -15.57
C VAL A 225 -8.19 3.41 -15.08
N ASP A 226 -7.06 3.33 -15.78
CA ASP A 226 -5.87 4.13 -15.47
C ASP A 226 -6.17 5.64 -15.50
N GLU A 227 -6.97 6.10 -16.45
CA GLU A 227 -7.44 7.48 -16.55
C GLU A 227 -8.28 7.90 -15.33
N GLN A 228 -9.24 7.07 -14.92
CA GLN A 228 -10.09 7.34 -13.75
C GLN A 228 -9.27 7.38 -12.45
N LEU A 229 -8.36 6.42 -12.26
CA LEU A 229 -7.48 6.36 -11.10
C LEU A 229 -6.51 7.54 -11.07
N PHE A 230 -5.98 7.95 -12.21
CA PHE A 230 -5.16 9.16 -12.33
C PHE A 230 -5.95 10.43 -12.01
N GLY A 231 -7.21 10.52 -12.44
CA GLY A 231 -8.10 11.63 -12.08
C GLY A 231 -8.28 11.77 -10.56
N ILE A 232 -8.49 10.66 -9.85
CA ILE A 232 -8.63 10.65 -8.39
C ILE A 232 -7.33 11.09 -7.71
N LEU A 233 -6.18 10.62 -8.20
CA LEU A 233 -4.88 11.07 -7.72
C LEU A 233 -4.74 12.59 -7.90
N PHE A 234 -5.05 13.08 -9.10
CA PHE A 234 -4.94 14.50 -9.45
C PHE A 234 -5.85 15.37 -8.57
N GLU A 235 -7.11 14.96 -8.39
CA GLU A 235 -8.07 15.61 -7.48
C GLU A 235 -7.54 15.64 -6.04
N GLY A 236 -6.95 14.54 -5.56
CA GLY A 236 -6.39 14.48 -4.22
C GLY A 236 -5.19 15.40 -4.01
N ILE A 237 -4.28 15.51 -4.99
CA ILE A 237 -3.13 16.44 -4.92
C ILE A 237 -3.62 17.90 -4.89
N VAL A 238 -4.60 18.24 -5.73
CA VAL A 238 -5.20 19.58 -5.76
C VAL A 238 -5.87 19.90 -4.41
N LYS A 239 -6.54 18.93 -3.78
CA LYS A 239 -7.15 19.10 -2.45
C LYS A 239 -6.13 19.23 -1.31
N GLU A 240 -4.98 18.54 -1.39
CA GLU A 240 -3.88 18.71 -0.42
C GLU A 240 -3.31 20.14 -0.46
N ASN A 241 -3.44 20.84 -1.60
CA ASN A 241 -2.97 22.20 -1.84
C ASN A 241 -1.54 22.50 -1.31
N PRO A 242 -0.52 21.74 -1.76
CA PRO A 242 0.87 22.00 -1.41
C PRO A 242 1.37 23.37 -1.92
N GLU A 243 2.38 23.93 -1.26
CA GLU A 243 2.93 25.27 -1.58
C GLU A 243 3.40 25.43 -3.03
N ASP A 244 3.90 24.34 -3.66
CA ASP A 244 4.31 24.28 -5.07
C ASP A 244 3.44 23.31 -5.88
N LEU A 245 2.12 23.49 -5.80
CA LEU A 245 1.14 22.64 -6.49
C LEU A 245 1.41 22.56 -8.00
N ASP A 246 1.68 23.69 -8.66
CA ASP A 246 1.89 23.73 -10.11
C ASP A 246 3.20 23.02 -10.52
N GLY A 247 4.27 23.13 -9.73
CA GLY A 247 5.51 22.38 -9.95
C GLY A 247 5.34 20.87 -9.78
N ILE A 248 4.65 20.44 -8.72
CA ILE A 248 4.38 19.02 -8.46
C ILE A 248 3.51 18.40 -9.56
N LEU A 249 2.43 19.08 -9.94
CA LEU A 249 1.53 18.63 -11.00
C LEU A 249 2.25 18.58 -12.34
N GLN A 250 3.09 19.57 -12.66
CA GLN A 250 3.91 19.55 -13.87
C GLN A 250 4.83 18.34 -13.91
N VAL A 251 5.57 18.04 -12.83
CA VAL A 251 6.46 16.86 -12.79
C VAL A 251 5.67 15.56 -12.95
N LEU A 252 4.49 15.46 -12.33
CA LEU A 252 3.61 14.30 -12.47
C LEU A 252 3.12 14.15 -13.92
N LEU A 253 2.66 15.24 -14.52
CA LEU A 253 2.13 15.29 -15.88
C LEU A 253 3.21 15.05 -16.92
N LEU A 254 4.47 15.42 -16.70
CA LEU A 254 5.55 15.13 -17.65
C LEU A 254 5.71 13.63 -17.92
N TYR A 255 5.46 12.79 -16.91
CA TYR A 255 5.52 11.34 -17.06
C TYR A 255 4.17 10.75 -17.48
N TRP A 256 3.07 11.19 -16.87
CA TRP A 256 1.73 10.64 -17.09
C TRP A 256 0.87 11.46 -18.06
N LEU A 257 1.49 12.26 -18.95
CA LEU A 257 0.80 13.15 -19.89
C LEU A 257 -0.25 12.42 -20.74
N PRO A 258 0.05 11.23 -21.32
CA PRO A 258 -0.93 10.52 -22.13
C PRO A 258 -2.17 10.13 -21.34
N THR A 259 -2.01 9.71 -20.08
CA THR A 259 -3.14 9.31 -19.21
C THR A 259 -3.93 10.52 -18.73
N GLY A 260 -3.24 11.60 -18.33
CA GLY A 260 -3.89 12.81 -17.79
C GLY A 260 -4.59 13.70 -18.82
N SER A 261 -4.21 13.62 -20.10
CA SER A 261 -4.71 14.51 -21.17
C SER A 261 -5.91 13.96 -21.95
N ARG A 262 -6.36 12.73 -21.68
CA ARG A 262 -7.48 12.10 -22.41
C ARG A 262 -8.81 12.82 -22.21
N ASN A 263 -9.02 13.43 -21.04
CA ASN A 263 -10.30 14.02 -20.66
C ASN A 263 -10.15 15.43 -20.07
N ASP A 264 -11.25 16.19 -20.11
CA ASP A 264 -11.35 17.54 -19.58
C ASP A 264 -11.23 17.60 -18.05
N PHE A 265 -11.33 16.47 -17.35
CA PHE A 265 -11.35 16.43 -15.88
C PHE A 265 -10.08 17.03 -15.25
N CYS A 266 -8.90 16.54 -15.61
CA CYS A 266 -7.62 17.06 -15.10
C CYS A 266 -7.40 18.52 -15.52
N LEU A 267 -7.82 18.88 -16.74
CA LEU A 267 -7.72 20.25 -17.25
C LEU A 267 -8.58 21.23 -16.43
N ASN A 268 -9.86 20.87 -16.20
CA ASN A 268 -10.79 21.70 -15.45
C ASN A 268 -10.35 21.87 -14.00
N LEU A 269 -9.81 20.80 -13.38
CA LEU A 269 -9.26 20.88 -12.03
C LEU A 269 -8.01 21.77 -11.96
N ALA A 270 -7.07 21.61 -12.89
CA ALA A 270 -5.86 22.44 -12.94
C ALA A 270 -6.19 23.92 -13.16
N ALA A 271 -7.14 24.22 -14.06
CA ALA A 271 -7.59 25.57 -14.33
C ALA A 271 -8.30 26.18 -13.11
N ALA A 272 -9.17 25.41 -12.44
CA ALA A 272 -9.86 25.87 -11.22
C ALA A 272 -8.89 26.11 -10.05
N ALA A 273 -7.79 25.36 -9.97
CA ALA A 273 -6.75 25.52 -8.97
C ALA A 273 -5.77 26.68 -9.28
N GLY A 274 -5.87 27.31 -10.46
CA GLY A 274 -4.95 28.37 -10.89
C GLY A 274 -3.56 27.88 -11.28
N CYS A 275 -3.40 26.58 -11.58
CA CYS A 275 -2.13 25.97 -11.97
C CYS A 275 -1.86 26.22 -13.46
N ALA A 276 -1.29 27.39 -13.77
CA ALA A 276 -1.12 27.84 -15.15
C ALA A 276 -0.20 26.93 -15.97
N ASN A 277 0.96 26.48 -15.43
CA ASN A 277 1.87 25.64 -16.20
C ASN A 277 1.27 24.27 -16.52
N SER A 278 0.63 23.65 -15.53
CA SER A 278 -0.04 22.35 -15.68
C SER A 278 -1.21 22.43 -16.66
N THR A 279 -1.97 23.53 -16.63
CA THR A 279 -3.07 23.81 -17.56
C THR A 279 -2.55 23.94 -19.00
N ILE A 280 -1.47 24.69 -19.21
CA ILE A 280 -0.85 24.85 -20.54
C ILE A 280 -0.36 23.51 -21.09
N LEU A 281 0.30 22.69 -20.27
CA LEU A 281 0.77 21.36 -20.68
C LEU A 281 -0.37 20.44 -21.10
N LEU A 282 -1.48 20.44 -20.36
CA LEU A 282 -2.67 19.65 -20.71
C LEU A 282 -3.36 20.16 -21.98
N MET A 283 -3.44 21.47 -22.17
CA MET A 283 -3.99 22.06 -23.39
C MET A 283 -3.13 21.78 -24.63
N GLU A 284 -1.80 21.82 -24.49
CA GLU A 284 -0.86 21.49 -25.54
C GLU A 284 -0.98 20.03 -25.96
N ALA A 285 -1.02 19.10 -25.01
CA ALA A 285 -1.19 17.67 -25.27
C ALA A 285 -2.49 17.36 -26.05
N ARG A 286 -3.53 18.18 -25.87
CA ARG A 286 -4.83 18.04 -26.54
C ARG A 286 -4.95 18.83 -27.85
N GLY A 287 -3.91 19.56 -28.24
CA GLY A 287 -3.93 20.40 -29.44
C GLY A 287 -4.79 21.68 -29.31
N GLN A 288 -5.20 22.06 -28.10
CA GLN A 288 -5.93 23.31 -27.82
C GLN A 288 -4.97 24.50 -27.72
N LEU A 289 -4.19 24.74 -28.79
CA LEU A 289 -3.11 25.72 -28.79
C LEU A 289 -3.61 27.16 -28.57
N ASP A 290 -4.78 27.53 -29.10
CA ASP A 290 -5.34 28.88 -28.90
C ASP A 290 -5.64 29.19 -27.44
N ASN A 291 -6.26 28.24 -26.74
CA ASN A 291 -6.60 28.38 -25.33
C ASN A 291 -5.32 28.43 -24.48
N ALA A 292 -4.31 27.63 -24.83
CA ALA A 292 -3.00 27.67 -24.18
C ALA A 292 -2.31 29.04 -24.35
N PHE A 293 -2.39 29.63 -25.55
CA PHE A 293 -1.86 30.96 -25.82
C PHE A 293 -2.62 32.07 -25.06
N GLU A 294 -3.95 32.02 -24.95
CA GLU A 294 -4.70 32.98 -24.14
C GLU A 294 -4.31 32.87 -22.65
N VAL A 295 -4.20 31.66 -22.09
CA VAL A 295 -3.77 31.47 -20.69
C VAL A 295 -2.34 32.00 -20.48
N LEU A 296 -1.41 31.72 -21.39
CA LEU A 296 -0.06 32.30 -21.37
C LEU A 296 -0.10 33.84 -21.38
N PHE A 297 -0.93 34.42 -22.25
CA PHE A 297 -1.04 35.87 -22.39
C PHE A 297 -1.68 36.54 -21.17
N GLU A 298 -2.70 35.92 -20.58
CA GLU A 298 -3.30 36.35 -19.32
C GLU A 298 -2.27 36.37 -18.19
N GLN A 299 -1.43 35.33 -18.07
CA GLN A 299 -0.38 35.27 -17.06
C GLN A 299 0.71 36.34 -17.30
N ILE A 300 1.13 36.56 -18.56
CA ILE A 300 2.08 37.62 -18.92
C ILE A 300 1.52 39.00 -18.50
N ASN A 301 0.24 39.26 -18.74
CA ASN A 301 -0.38 40.54 -18.38
C ASN A 301 -0.61 40.71 -16.87
N ALA A 302 -1.00 39.65 -16.16
CA ALA A 302 -1.19 39.67 -14.72
C ALA A 302 0.12 39.92 -13.95
N THR A 303 1.25 39.52 -14.55
CA THR A 303 2.57 39.54 -13.92
C THR A 303 3.41 40.78 -14.25
N LYS A 304 2.85 41.77 -14.96
CA LYS A 304 3.55 43.01 -15.33
C LYS A 304 4.21 43.77 -14.16
N GLY A 305 3.77 43.54 -12.92
CA GLY A 305 4.36 44.15 -11.72
C GLY A 305 5.53 43.38 -11.07
N ASP A 306 5.79 42.13 -11.45
CA ASP A 306 6.88 41.29 -10.92
C ASP A 306 7.84 40.90 -12.04
N GLN A 307 8.95 41.64 -12.17
CA GLN A 307 9.91 41.49 -13.27
C GLN A 307 10.44 40.06 -13.43
N GLN A 308 10.65 39.32 -12.33
CA GLN A 308 11.21 37.96 -12.42
C GLN A 308 10.21 36.98 -13.04
N ARG A 309 8.96 37.02 -12.58
CA ARG A 309 7.90 36.15 -13.11
C ARG A 309 7.44 36.58 -14.50
N PHE A 310 7.48 37.87 -14.82
CA PHE A 310 7.20 38.37 -16.17
C PHE A 310 8.20 37.82 -17.19
N VAL A 311 9.50 37.87 -16.89
CA VAL A 311 10.56 37.32 -17.76
C VAL A 311 10.39 35.80 -17.93
N TYR A 312 10.05 35.07 -16.87
CA TYR A 312 9.79 33.63 -16.95
C TYR A 312 8.64 33.30 -17.92
N TRP A 313 7.50 33.99 -17.77
CA TRP A 313 6.34 33.76 -18.63
C TRP A 313 6.57 34.23 -20.07
N LEU A 314 7.38 35.28 -20.25
CA LEU A 314 7.81 35.73 -21.57
C LEU A 314 8.67 34.68 -22.27
N ASP A 315 9.69 34.15 -21.59
CA ASP A 315 10.58 33.13 -22.14
C ASP A 315 9.80 31.85 -22.48
N LYS A 316 8.88 31.42 -21.60
CA LYS A 316 7.93 30.33 -21.87
C LYS A 316 7.05 30.62 -23.09
N GLY A 317 6.47 31.81 -23.21
CA GLY A 317 5.64 32.21 -24.34
C GLY A 317 6.42 32.22 -25.66
N LEU A 318 7.65 32.72 -25.65
CA LEU A 318 8.54 32.72 -26.82
C LEU A 318 8.98 31.31 -27.20
N SER A 319 9.34 30.48 -26.23
CA SER A 319 9.65 29.07 -26.42
C SER A 319 8.45 28.33 -27.04
N PHE A 320 7.24 28.54 -26.52
CA PHE A 320 6.01 27.95 -27.06
C PHE A 320 5.71 28.45 -28.50
N CYS A 321 5.90 29.73 -28.79
CA CYS A 321 5.82 30.27 -30.14
C CYS A 321 6.85 29.65 -31.10
N SER A 322 8.05 29.32 -30.61
CA SER A 322 9.11 28.71 -31.41
C SER A 322 8.82 27.25 -31.74
N CYS A 323 8.29 26.49 -30.77
CA CYS A 323 7.84 25.11 -30.97
C CYS A 323 6.66 25.03 -31.96
N HIS A 324 5.78 26.04 -31.95
CA HIS A 324 4.58 26.10 -32.80
C HIS A 324 4.65 27.25 -33.82
N SER A 325 5.79 27.42 -34.49
CA SER A 325 6.08 28.56 -35.38
C SER A 325 5.10 28.77 -36.54
N SER A 326 4.48 27.71 -37.07
CA SER A 326 3.45 27.81 -38.12
C SER A 326 2.12 28.35 -37.58
N PHE A 327 1.78 28.02 -36.34
CA PHE A 327 0.54 28.43 -35.68
C PHE A 327 0.65 29.84 -35.08
N SER A 328 1.80 30.17 -34.48
CA SER A 328 2.07 31.48 -33.88
C SER A 328 2.12 32.61 -34.90
N ASN A 329 2.67 32.33 -36.09
CA ASN A 329 2.75 33.29 -37.20
C ASN A 329 1.42 33.50 -37.92
N SER A 330 0.55 32.49 -37.97
CA SER A 330 -0.75 32.59 -38.67
C SER A 330 -1.81 33.35 -37.87
N ARG A 331 -1.72 33.36 -36.53
CA ARG A 331 -2.69 34.01 -35.64
C ARG A 331 -2.16 35.25 -34.93
N GLU A 332 -1.04 35.79 -35.38
CA GLU A 332 -0.42 37.01 -34.83
C GLU A 332 -0.06 36.96 -33.33
N TRP A 333 0.02 35.75 -32.76
CA TRP A 333 0.33 35.57 -31.33
C TRP A 333 1.71 36.14 -30.95
N LEU A 334 2.69 35.97 -31.84
CA LEU A 334 4.02 36.58 -31.71
C LEU A 334 3.94 38.12 -31.65
N LEU A 335 3.08 38.73 -32.48
CA LEU A 335 2.88 40.18 -32.49
C LEU A 335 2.17 40.67 -31.22
N ARG A 336 1.21 39.90 -30.68
CA ARG A 336 0.55 40.20 -29.41
C ARG A 336 1.54 40.15 -28.24
N ILE A 337 2.39 39.13 -28.18
CA ILE A 337 3.44 39.01 -27.14
C ILE A 337 4.45 40.16 -27.25
N MET A 338 4.96 40.43 -28.46
CA MET A 338 5.90 41.54 -28.68
C MET A 338 5.29 42.90 -28.31
N ARG A 339 4.01 43.13 -28.63
CA ARG A 339 3.29 44.35 -28.19
C ARG A 339 3.17 44.46 -26.68
N ALA A 340 2.92 43.35 -25.99
CA ALA A 340 2.86 43.33 -24.52
C ALA A 340 4.21 43.68 -23.88
N VAL A 341 5.33 43.20 -24.45
CA VAL A 341 6.69 43.60 -24.03
C VAL A 341 6.91 45.09 -24.24
N THR A 342 6.62 45.60 -25.45
CA THR A 342 6.84 47.02 -25.75
C THR A 342 5.95 47.94 -24.91
N GLY A 343 4.73 47.48 -24.55
CA GLY A 343 3.83 48.21 -23.67
C GLY A 343 4.30 48.24 -22.21
N ALA A 344 4.78 47.12 -21.67
CA ALA A 344 5.33 47.06 -20.32
C ALA A 344 6.58 47.94 -20.16
N VAL A 345 7.46 47.94 -21.17
CA VAL A 345 8.65 48.82 -21.22
C VAL A 345 8.26 50.30 -21.30
N ALA A 346 7.16 50.64 -21.98
CA ALA A 346 6.66 52.02 -22.05
C ALA A 346 6.05 52.49 -20.71
N GLU A 347 5.33 51.61 -20.00
CA GLU A 347 4.76 51.91 -18.68
C GLU A 347 5.84 52.10 -17.60
N GLU A 348 6.89 51.26 -17.56
CA GLU A 348 8.05 51.45 -16.67
C GLU A 348 8.71 52.82 -16.87
N ASN A 349 8.90 53.25 -18.13
CA ASN A 349 9.50 54.55 -18.44
C ASN A 349 8.63 55.74 -17.99
N THR A 350 7.30 55.63 -18.06
CA THR A 350 6.40 56.69 -17.54
C THR A 350 6.40 56.78 -16.02
N THR A 351 6.59 55.68 -15.31
CA THR A 351 6.73 55.69 -13.83
C THR A 351 8.09 56.18 -13.37
N SER A 352 9.16 55.91 -14.14
CA SER A 352 10.50 56.48 -13.88
C SER A 352 10.52 57.99 -14.07
N ASP A 353 9.86 58.52 -15.10
CA ASP A 353 9.82 59.96 -15.36
C ASP A 353 8.95 60.75 -14.35
N ALA A 354 8.07 60.08 -13.60
CA ALA A 354 7.28 60.70 -12.55
C ALA A 354 8.06 60.94 -11.23
N PHE A 355 9.21 60.27 -11.03
CA PHE A 355 10.06 60.46 -9.84
C PHE A 355 11.23 61.44 -10.05
N THR A 356 11.36 62.03 -11.23
CA THR A 356 12.42 63.04 -11.53
C THR A 356 11.94 64.50 -11.40
N PHE A 357 10.74 64.73 -10.85
CA PHE A 357 10.20 66.05 -10.54
C PHE A 357 9.68 66.13 -9.09
N LEU A 358 10.56 65.86 -8.13
CA LEU A 358 10.56 66.39 -6.76
C LEU A 358 12.02 66.56 -6.35
#